data_AF-A0A950PB86-F1
#
_entry.id   AF-A0A950PB86-F1
#
_cell.length_a   1.000
_cell.length_b   1.000
_cell.length_c   1.000
_cell.angle_alpha   90.00
_cell.angle_beta   90.00
_cell.angle_gamma   90.00
#
_symmetry.space_group_name_H-M   'P 1'
#
loop_
_entity.id
_entity.type
_entity.pdbx_description
1 polymer ?
#
loop_
_entity_poly.entity_id
_entity_poly.type
_entity_poly.pdbx_seq_one_letter_code
_entity_poly.pdbx_strand_id
1 'polypeptide(L)'
;MLDRINQPERAMVSLPRDGLVAVVKRDCPTCELTAPVLGELARRAGLTVFTQDDPSFPDTVPGPVHDLALDLSHRLKIEIVPTLIHLEGGREIARTYGWDRGEWERLTGVSGLGDGLPDQRPGCGAKNVEPGIIERLKIRFNETGLRSRRIELGADEDEQEAMFARGWSDGLPLTPPTEERVLRMLDGTAREPQEVLGLVPPALNPATVEKIAINAVMAGCKPEYLPVVLAAVEAVLDEGFAMHGVLATTMFVGPVVIVNGPIRRRIGMNAKGNALGQGNRANSAIGRALQLVIRNIGEGRPQEVDRATLGNPGKLGYCFAEDEEGSCWEPLSIERGIKPGVSAVTVFAGFGLQGVVDQKSRTPESLARSMAASLKAIHSVKLAPACDALLVVCPEHEGTFREAGWSKARLYE
;
A
#
# COMPACT_ATOMS: atom_id res chain seq x y z
N MET A 1 -17.71 5.90 18.75
CA MET A 1 -19.05 6.38 18.31
C MET A 1 -19.17 6.05 16.82
N LEU A 2 -19.75 4.93 16.37
CA LEU A 2 -21.11 4.41 16.52
C LEU A 2 -21.13 2.85 16.42
N ASP A 3 -22.16 2.24 17.02
CA ASP A 3 -22.79 0.95 16.67
C ASP A 3 -22.17 -0.40 17.10
N ARG A 4 -21.87 -0.57 18.39
CA ARG A 4 -21.81 -1.93 19.01
C ARG A 4 -22.78 -2.12 20.18
N ILE A 5 -23.91 -1.41 20.19
CA ILE A 5 -24.99 -1.64 21.15
C ILE A 5 -26.25 -2.03 20.37
N ASN A 6 -26.70 -3.27 20.57
CA ASN A 6 -27.94 -3.85 20.05
C ASN A 6 -28.15 -3.78 18.53
N GLN A 7 -27.50 -4.67 17.77
CA GLN A 7 -28.17 -5.18 16.57
C GLN A 7 -29.13 -6.30 17.02
N PRO A 8 -30.45 -6.19 16.76
CA PRO A 8 -31.36 -7.30 16.99
C PRO A 8 -30.86 -8.53 16.22
N GLU A 9 -31.12 -9.73 16.73
CA GLU A 9 -30.89 -10.99 16.02
C GLU A 9 -31.42 -10.86 14.59
N ARG A 10 -30.53 -10.55 13.65
CA ARG A 10 -30.90 -10.32 12.25
C ARG A 10 -31.26 -11.68 11.70
N ALA A 11 -32.52 -11.85 11.30
CA ALA A 11 -32.97 -13.06 10.63
C ALA A 11 -32.01 -13.36 9.47
N MET A 12 -31.25 -14.45 9.62
CA MET A 12 -30.25 -14.81 8.64
C MET A 12 -30.98 -15.25 7.38
N VAL A 13 -30.94 -14.39 6.36
CA VAL A 13 -31.53 -14.68 5.05
C VAL A 13 -30.86 -15.94 4.52
N SER A 14 -31.66 -17.00 4.29
CA SER A 14 -31.17 -18.30 3.85
C SER A 14 -31.27 -18.43 2.34
N LEU A 15 -30.26 -19.05 1.73
CA LEU A 15 -30.29 -19.40 0.31
C LEU A 15 -31.29 -20.53 0.08
N PRO A 16 -32.02 -20.53 -1.04
CA PRO A 16 -32.81 -21.68 -1.43
C PRO A 16 -31.89 -22.89 -1.66
N ARG A 17 -32.38 -24.10 -1.35
CA ARG A 17 -31.63 -25.34 -1.62
C ARG A 17 -31.51 -25.63 -3.10
N ASP A 18 -32.56 -25.33 -3.87
CA ASP A 18 -32.66 -25.65 -5.28
C ASP A 18 -33.23 -24.44 -6.03
N GLY A 19 -32.87 -24.29 -7.30
CA GLY A 19 -33.43 -23.29 -8.21
C GLY A 19 -32.50 -22.11 -8.52
N LEU A 20 -33.07 -21.08 -9.14
CA LEU A 20 -32.32 -19.93 -9.62
C LEU A 20 -32.22 -18.83 -8.56
N VAL A 21 -31.04 -18.22 -8.46
CA VAL A 21 -30.76 -17.06 -7.63
C VAL A 21 -30.16 -15.96 -8.48
N ALA A 22 -30.73 -14.76 -8.45
CA ALA A 22 -30.11 -13.57 -9.03
C ALA A 22 -29.70 -12.58 -7.94
N VAL A 23 -28.49 -12.02 -8.05
CA VAL A 23 -28.04 -10.91 -7.22
C VAL A 23 -27.92 -9.66 -8.09
N VAL A 24 -28.59 -8.59 -7.68
CA VAL A 24 -28.77 -7.37 -8.47
C VAL A 24 -28.62 -6.11 -7.62
N LYS A 25 -28.50 -4.95 -8.27
CA LYS A 25 -28.61 -3.64 -7.63
C LYS A 25 -29.30 -2.66 -8.58
N ARG A 26 -30.16 -1.78 -8.05
CA ARG A 26 -30.89 -0.76 -8.80
C ARG A 26 -29.95 0.20 -9.51
N ASP A 27 -28.84 0.59 -8.88
CA ASP A 27 -27.81 1.47 -9.45
C ASP A 27 -27.10 0.88 -10.69
N CYS A 28 -27.32 -0.40 -11.04
CA CYS A 28 -26.74 -1.00 -12.23
C CYS A 28 -27.68 -0.89 -13.46
N PRO A 29 -27.28 -0.18 -14.53
CA PRO A 29 -28.11 -0.07 -15.74
C PRO A 29 -28.41 -1.42 -16.41
N THR A 30 -27.51 -2.39 -16.29
CA THR A 30 -27.73 -3.74 -16.80
C THR A 30 -28.74 -4.50 -15.95
N CYS A 31 -28.75 -4.31 -14.62
CA CYS A 31 -29.79 -4.88 -13.77
C CYS A 31 -31.17 -4.31 -14.15
N GLU A 32 -31.28 -2.98 -14.31
CA GLU A 32 -32.50 -2.31 -14.76
C GLU A 32 -32.97 -2.84 -16.13
N LEU A 33 -32.06 -2.97 -17.09
CA LEU A 33 -32.36 -3.57 -18.41
C LEU A 33 -32.93 -4.98 -18.31
N THR A 34 -32.38 -5.80 -17.41
CA THR A 34 -32.79 -7.20 -17.22
C THR A 34 -33.97 -7.39 -16.28
N ALA A 35 -34.51 -6.33 -15.65
CA ALA A 35 -35.62 -6.46 -14.70
C ALA A 35 -36.85 -7.20 -15.29
N PRO A 36 -37.29 -6.95 -16.53
CA PRO A 36 -38.38 -7.72 -17.14
C PRO A 36 -38.06 -9.22 -17.28
N VAL A 37 -36.81 -9.56 -17.60
CA VAL A 37 -36.33 -10.95 -17.74
C VAL A 37 -36.33 -11.67 -16.40
N LEU A 38 -35.90 -10.99 -15.33
CA LEU A 38 -35.95 -11.54 -13.97
C LEU A 38 -37.41 -11.84 -13.55
N GLY A 39 -38.35 -10.95 -13.88
CA GLY A 39 -39.78 -11.18 -13.66
C GLY A 39 -40.34 -12.35 -14.48
N GLU A 40 -39.86 -12.53 -15.71
CA GLU A 40 -40.21 -13.69 -16.54
C GLU A 40 -39.68 -15.00 -15.94
N LEU A 41 -38.40 -15.04 -15.53
CA LEU A 41 -37.77 -16.21 -14.89
C LEU A 41 -38.45 -16.57 -13.57
N ALA A 42 -38.82 -15.57 -12.77
CA ALA A 42 -39.57 -15.79 -11.53
C ALA A 42 -40.90 -16.52 -11.78
N ARG A 43 -41.59 -16.24 -12.89
CA ARG A 43 -42.83 -16.92 -13.27
C ARG A 43 -42.61 -18.30 -13.92
N ARG A 44 -41.58 -18.43 -14.76
CA ARG A 44 -41.38 -19.64 -15.61
C ARG A 44 -40.54 -20.73 -14.96
N ALA A 45 -39.57 -20.37 -14.10
CA ALA A 45 -38.55 -21.31 -13.61
C ALA A 45 -38.31 -21.24 -12.10
N GLY A 46 -38.95 -20.30 -11.39
CA GLY A 46 -38.70 -20.09 -9.96
C GLY A 46 -37.35 -19.40 -9.72
N LEU A 47 -37.41 -18.10 -9.42
CA LEU A 47 -36.24 -17.26 -9.20
C LEU A 47 -36.34 -16.58 -7.84
N THR A 48 -35.29 -16.68 -7.04
CA THR A 48 -35.10 -15.82 -5.86
C THR A 48 -34.17 -14.67 -6.24
N VAL A 49 -34.59 -13.43 -5.97
CA VAL A 49 -33.75 -12.25 -6.24
C VAL A 49 -33.28 -11.63 -4.94
N PHE A 50 -31.97 -11.38 -4.85
CA PHE A 50 -31.34 -10.58 -3.80
C PHE A 50 -30.93 -9.23 -4.37
N THR A 51 -31.30 -8.16 -3.68
CA THR A 51 -31.00 -6.78 -4.09
C THR A 51 -30.09 -6.10 -3.07
N GLN A 52 -29.06 -5.39 -3.54
CA GLN A 52 -28.00 -4.82 -2.70
C GLN A 52 -28.27 -3.40 -2.20
N ASP A 53 -29.24 -2.69 -2.79
CA ASP A 53 -29.39 -1.24 -2.58
C ASP A 53 -30.82 -0.73 -2.43
N ASP A 54 -31.77 -1.28 -3.19
CA ASP A 54 -33.18 -0.92 -3.11
C ASP A 54 -34.03 -2.16 -2.77
N PRO A 55 -34.73 -2.19 -1.62
CA PRO A 55 -35.55 -3.32 -1.21
C PRO A 55 -36.74 -3.61 -2.13
N SER A 56 -37.14 -2.67 -2.99
CA SER A 56 -38.25 -2.83 -3.93
C SER A 56 -37.81 -3.32 -5.31
N PHE A 57 -36.50 -3.39 -5.57
CA PHE A 57 -35.97 -3.72 -6.88
C PHE A 57 -35.65 -5.22 -7.01
N PRO A 58 -35.94 -5.86 -8.16
CA PRO A 58 -36.80 -5.37 -9.24
C PRO A 58 -38.28 -5.52 -8.86
N ASP A 59 -39.11 -4.54 -9.26
CA ASP A 59 -40.55 -4.53 -9.03
C ASP A 59 -41.30 -5.60 -9.86
N THR A 60 -40.65 -6.12 -10.89
CA THR A 60 -41.14 -7.22 -11.74
C THR A 60 -41.11 -8.58 -11.07
N VAL A 61 -40.41 -8.72 -9.93
CA VAL A 61 -40.30 -9.95 -9.14
C VAL A 61 -41.04 -9.77 -7.82
N PRO A 62 -41.96 -10.69 -7.45
CA PRO A 62 -42.64 -10.59 -6.16
C PRO A 62 -41.68 -10.90 -5.01
N GLY A 63 -41.50 -9.93 -4.10
CA GLY A 63 -40.75 -10.10 -2.86
C GLY A 63 -39.24 -10.31 -3.04
N PRO A 64 -38.51 -9.40 -3.72
CA PRO A 64 -37.06 -9.44 -3.73
C PRO A 64 -36.54 -9.33 -2.29
N VAL A 65 -35.47 -10.04 -2.00
CA VAL A 65 -34.87 -10.08 -0.67
C VAL A 65 -33.77 -9.02 -0.57
N HIS A 66 -33.94 -8.08 0.36
CA HIS A 66 -32.98 -7.00 0.54
C HIS A 66 -31.74 -7.45 1.32
N ASP A 67 -30.62 -7.59 0.63
CA ASP A 67 -29.31 -7.92 1.19
C ASP A 67 -28.56 -6.64 1.64
N LEU A 68 -29.20 -5.83 2.49
CA LEU A 68 -28.66 -4.54 2.93
C LEU A 68 -27.31 -4.66 3.63
N ALA A 69 -27.13 -5.74 4.40
CA ALA A 69 -25.90 -6.01 5.12
C ALA A 69 -24.77 -6.55 4.22
N LEU A 70 -25.13 -6.96 2.99
CA LEU A 70 -24.27 -7.59 1.99
C LEU A 70 -23.70 -8.95 2.43
N ASP A 71 -24.29 -9.56 3.45
CA ASP A 71 -23.83 -10.80 4.04
C ASP A 71 -23.98 -11.96 3.03
N LEU A 72 -25.07 -11.98 2.27
CA LEU A 72 -25.31 -13.01 1.27
C LEU A 72 -24.44 -12.80 0.02
N SER A 73 -24.37 -11.55 -0.46
CA SER A 73 -23.48 -11.16 -1.56
C SER A 73 -22.02 -11.52 -1.27
N HIS A 74 -21.57 -11.32 -0.03
CA HIS A 74 -20.23 -11.70 0.43
C HIS A 74 -20.02 -13.22 0.42
N ARG A 75 -20.93 -13.99 1.05
CA ARG A 75 -20.85 -15.47 1.08
C ARG A 75 -20.85 -16.10 -0.32
N LEU A 76 -21.65 -15.54 -1.23
CA LEU A 76 -21.72 -15.99 -2.63
C LEU A 76 -20.55 -15.51 -3.50
N LYS A 77 -19.67 -14.64 -2.96
CA LYS A 77 -18.55 -14.02 -3.68
C LYS A 77 -19.02 -13.32 -4.95
N ILE A 78 -20.03 -12.45 -4.80
CA ILE A 78 -20.57 -11.66 -5.92
C ILE A 78 -19.61 -10.52 -6.23
N GLU A 79 -19.00 -10.52 -7.40
CA GLU A 79 -18.10 -9.44 -7.85
C GLU A 79 -18.79 -8.48 -8.83
N ILE A 80 -19.74 -9.02 -9.59
CA ILE A 80 -20.45 -8.32 -10.68
C ILE A 80 -21.96 -8.48 -10.47
N VAL A 81 -22.74 -7.48 -10.86
CA VAL A 81 -24.20 -7.55 -10.92
C VAL A 81 -24.70 -7.11 -12.31
N PRO A 82 -25.77 -7.72 -12.87
CA PRO A 82 -26.47 -8.88 -12.31
C PRO A 82 -25.57 -10.13 -12.34
N THR A 83 -25.67 -10.98 -11.32
CA THR A 83 -25.12 -12.33 -11.33
C THR A 83 -26.29 -13.30 -11.19
N LEU A 84 -26.36 -14.30 -12.07
CA LEU A 84 -27.38 -15.35 -12.04
C LEU A 84 -26.70 -16.68 -11.71
N ILE A 85 -27.25 -17.40 -10.74
CA ILE A 85 -26.70 -18.63 -10.16
C ILE A 85 -27.78 -19.70 -10.20
N HIS A 86 -27.40 -20.93 -10.51
CA HIS A 86 -28.25 -22.11 -10.37
C HIS A 86 -27.72 -22.96 -9.20
N LEU A 87 -28.61 -23.23 -8.23
CA LEU A 87 -28.35 -24.08 -7.07
C LEU A 87 -29.06 -25.43 -7.20
N GLU A 88 -28.36 -26.50 -6.83
CA GLU A 88 -28.94 -27.85 -6.63
C GLU A 88 -28.38 -28.45 -5.34
N GLY A 89 -29.26 -28.94 -4.46
CA GLY A 89 -28.87 -29.54 -3.18
C GLY A 89 -28.08 -28.59 -2.26
N GLY A 90 -28.29 -27.28 -2.39
CA GLY A 90 -27.57 -26.22 -1.69
C GLY A 90 -26.18 -25.93 -2.24
N ARG A 91 -25.83 -26.48 -3.41
CA ARG A 91 -24.54 -26.27 -4.08
C ARG A 91 -24.75 -25.50 -5.36
N GLU A 92 -23.85 -24.56 -5.61
CA GLU A 92 -23.78 -23.92 -6.91
C GLU A 92 -23.29 -24.90 -7.98
N ILE A 93 -24.07 -25.02 -9.06
CA ILE A 93 -23.74 -25.85 -10.22
C ILE A 93 -23.37 -25.02 -11.45
N ALA A 94 -23.88 -23.79 -11.55
CA ALA A 94 -23.57 -22.87 -12.64
C ALA A 94 -23.78 -21.42 -12.21
N ARG A 95 -23.00 -20.50 -12.79
CA ARG A 95 -23.20 -19.04 -12.68
C ARG A 95 -22.90 -18.33 -13.99
N THR A 96 -23.52 -17.17 -14.18
CA THR A 96 -23.19 -16.22 -15.25
C THR A 96 -23.28 -14.78 -14.75
N TYR A 97 -22.65 -13.85 -15.46
CA TYR A 97 -22.45 -12.47 -15.05
C TYR A 97 -22.90 -11.49 -16.14
N GLY A 98 -23.40 -10.33 -15.71
CA GLY A 98 -24.00 -9.39 -16.64
C GLY A 98 -25.21 -9.99 -17.34
N TRP A 99 -25.55 -9.42 -18.49
CA TRP A 99 -26.58 -9.94 -19.37
C TRP A 99 -25.93 -10.58 -20.59
N ASP A 100 -26.25 -11.84 -20.83
CA ASP A 100 -26.00 -12.54 -22.08
C ASP A 100 -27.17 -13.49 -22.29
N ARG A 101 -27.94 -13.26 -23.36
CA ARG A 101 -29.15 -14.03 -23.65
C ARG A 101 -28.84 -15.51 -23.73
N GLY A 102 -27.86 -15.92 -24.54
CA GLY A 102 -27.52 -17.33 -24.74
C GLY A 102 -27.06 -18.01 -23.47
N GLU A 103 -26.25 -17.34 -22.66
CA GLU A 103 -25.77 -17.86 -21.38
C GLU A 103 -26.88 -17.99 -20.34
N TRP A 104 -27.79 -17.01 -20.27
CA TRP A 104 -28.94 -17.05 -19.37
C TRP A 104 -29.92 -18.14 -19.79
N GLU A 105 -30.22 -18.27 -21.09
CA GLU A 105 -31.07 -19.35 -21.61
C GLU A 105 -30.46 -20.73 -21.33
N ARG A 106 -29.14 -20.88 -21.54
CA ARG A 106 -28.41 -22.12 -21.24
C ARG A 106 -28.44 -22.46 -19.76
N LEU A 107 -28.20 -21.48 -18.88
CA LEU A 107 -28.14 -21.69 -17.43
C LEU A 107 -29.52 -22.02 -16.84
N THR A 108 -30.57 -21.35 -17.34
CA THR A 108 -31.94 -21.48 -16.82
C THR A 108 -32.74 -22.60 -17.50
N GLY A 109 -32.35 -23.03 -18.69
CA GLY A 109 -33.15 -23.91 -19.54
C GLY A 109 -34.39 -23.24 -20.14
N VAL A 110 -34.52 -21.92 -20.00
CA VAL A 110 -35.66 -21.13 -20.48
C VAL A 110 -35.27 -20.41 -21.76
N SER A 111 -35.91 -20.74 -22.88
CA SER A 111 -35.66 -20.06 -24.17
C SER A 111 -36.59 -18.86 -24.40
N GLY A 112 -36.16 -17.96 -25.28
CA GLY A 112 -36.87 -16.75 -25.69
C GLY A 112 -36.76 -15.60 -24.70
N LEU A 113 -35.70 -15.58 -23.88
CA LEU A 113 -35.55 -14.57 -22.82
C LEU A 113 -35.17 -13.22 -23.40
N GLY A 114 -35.77 -12.13 -22.91
CA GLY A 114 -35.33 -10.76 -23.23
C GLY A 114 -35.67 -10.30 -24.64
N ASP A 115 -36.89 -10.58 -25.12
CA ASP A 115 -37.37 -10.06 -26.41
C ASP A 115 -37.17 -8.53 -26.51
N GLY A 116 -36.64 -8.06 -27.63
CA GLY A 116 -36.27 -6.66 -27.85
C GLY A 116 -35.04 -6.13 -27.09
N LEU A 117 -34.39 -6.92 -26.23
CA LEU A 117 -33.13 -6.55 -25.57
C LEU A 117 -31.91 -6.82 -26.47
N PRO A 118 -30.78 -6.10 -26.30
CA PRO A 118 -29.52 -6.50 -26.93
C PRO A 118 -29.10 -7.89 -26.47
N ASP A 119 -28.33 -8.63 -27.27
CA ASP A 119 -27.95 -10.00 -26.90
C ASP A 119 -27.00 -10.06 -25.69
N GLN A 120 -26.18 -9.03 -25.50
CA GLN A 120 -25.23 -8.95 -24.40
C GLN A 120 -25.10 -7.53 -23.83
N ARG A 121 -24.85 -7.43 -22.53
CA ARG A 121 -24.51 -6.19 -21.81
C ARG A 121 -23.61 -6.51 -20.62
N PRO A 122 -22.45 -5.85 -20.45
CA PRO A 122 -21.61 -6.07 -19.28
C PRO A 122 -22.33 -5.65 -18.00
N GLY A 123 -22.05 -6.34 -16.89
CA GLY A 123 -22.53 -5.94 -15.57
C GLY A 123 -21.74 -4.78 -14.96
N CYS A 124 -22.11 -4.38 -13.75
CA CYS A 124 -21.39 -3.41 -12.92
C CYS A 124 -20.75 -4.09 -11.70
N GLY A 125 -19.77 -3.45 -11.07
CA GLY A 125 -19.22 -3.91 -9.80
C GLY A 125 -20.30 -3.98 -8.70
N ALA A 126 -20.30 -5.09 -7.96
CA ALA A 126 -21.23 -5.32 -6.87
C ALA A 126 -20.87 -4.48 -5.63
N LYS A 127 -21.86 -4.13 -4.80
CA LYS A 127 -21.63 -3.28 -3.61
C LYS A 127 -20.70 -3.90 -2.58
N ASN A 128 -20.73 -5.23 -2.44
CA ASN A 128 -19.92 -5.96 -1.46
C ASN A 128 -18.42 -5.95 -1.78
N VAL A 129 -18.02 -5.60 -3.00
CA VAL A 129 -16.60 -5.47 -3.39
C VAL A 129 -16.14 -4.01 -3.48
N GLU A 130 -16.99 -3.05 -3.08
CA GLU A 130 -16.61 -1.64 -3.05
C GLU A 130 -15.53 -1.36 -1.99
N PRO A 131 -14.59 -0.43 -2.26
CA PRO A 131 -13.58 -0.02 -1.28
C PRO A 131 -14.21 0.46 0.03
N GLY A 132 -13.70 -0.04 1.16
CA GLY A 132 -14.25 0.18 2.50
C GLY A 132 -15.36 -0.81 2.89
N ILE A 133 -16.11 -1.38 1.94
CA ILE A 133 -17.16 -2.36 2.22
C ILE A 133 -16.55 -3.76 2.35
N ILE A 134 -15.70 -4.16 1.40
CA ILE A 134 -15.09 -5.50 1.39
C ILE A 134 -14.25 -5.76 2.64
N GLU A 135 -13.54 -4.77 3.15
CA GLU A 135 -12.73 -4.87 4.37
C GLU A 135 -13.62 -5.03 5.59
N ARG A 136 -14.71 -4.25 5.68
CA ARG A 136 -15.73 -4.42 6.73
C ARG A 136 -16.36 -5.79 6.72
N LEU A 137 -16.64 -6.34 5.54
CA LEU A 137 -17.17 -7.69 5.38
C LEU A 137 -16.14 -8.73 5.80
N LYS A 138 -14.89 -8.66 5.32
CA LYS A 138 -13.80 -9.54 5.76
C LYS A 138 -13.62 -9.52 7.28
N ILE A 139 -13.69 -8.34 7.91
CA ILE A 139 -13.63 -8.22 9.38
C ILE A 139 -14.83 -8.90 10.03
N ARG A 140 -16.05 -8.60 9.58
CA ARG A 140 -17.29 -9.17 10.14
C ARG A 140 -17.35 -10.69 10.02
N PHE A 141 -16.84 -11.24 8.92
CA PHE A 141 -16.79 -12.68 8.65
C PHE A 141 -15.53 -13.36 9.17
N ASN A 142 -14.63 -12.63 9.85
CA ASN A 142 -13.36 -13.14 10.36
C ASN A 142 -12.46 -13.78 9.25
N GLU A 143 -12.47 -13.17 8.07
CA GLU A 143 -11.74 -13.58 6.86
C GLU A 143 -10.56 -12.65 6.56
N THR A 144 -10.04 -11.94 7.56
CA THR A 144 -8.98 -10.94 7.37
C THR A 144 -7.59 -11.56 7.19
N GLY A 145 -7.37 -12.75 7.75
CA GLY A 145 -6.04 -13.40 7.78
C GLY A 145 -5.01 -12.68 8.68
N LEU A 146 -5.40 -11.59 9.35
CA LEU A 146 -4.54 -10.81 10.26
C LEU A 146 -4.32 -11.58 11.56
N ARG A 147 -3.08 -11.56 12.07
CA ARG A 147 -2.66 -12.26 13.30
C ARG A 147 -2.09 -11.36 14.38
N SER A 148 -1.76 -10.11 14.06
CA SER A 148 -1.22 -9.17 15.03
C SER A 148 -2.24 -8.89 16.13
N ARG A 149 -1.73 -8.66 17.35
CA ARG A 149 -2.56 -8.39 18.52
C ARG A 149 -3.44 -7.16 18.28
N ARG A 150 -4.75 -7.33 18.51
CA ARG A 150 -5.72 -6.22 18.52
C ARG A 150 -5.66 -5.48 19.85
N ILE A 151 -5.70 -4.16 19.79
CA ILE A 151 -5.77 -3.29 20.97
C ILE A 151 -7.14 -2.62 20.95
N GLU A 152 -7.96 -2.96 21.94
CA GLU A 152 -9.22 -2.28 22.16
C GLU A 152 -8.96 -0.99 22.95
N LEU A 153 -9.55 0.10 22.48
CA LEU A 153 -9.52 1.39 23.14
C LEU A 153 -10.88 1.64 23.79
N GLY A 154 -10.88 2.38 24.91
CA GLY A 154 -12.11 2.83 25.54
C GLY A 154 -12.92 3.73 24.60
N ALA A 155 -14.24 3.79 24.77
CA ALA A 155 -15.12 4.59 23.92
C ALA A 155 -14.77 6.10 23.88
N ASP A 156 -14.20 6.59 24.99
CA ASP A 156 -13.77 7.98 25.17
C ASP A 156 -12.23 8.15 25.11
N GLU A 157 -11.47 7.08 24.81
CA GLU A 157 -10.01 7.15 24.66
C GLU A 157 -9.65 7.71 23.29
N ASP A 158 -8.84 8.77 23.26
CA ASP A 158 -8.34 9.33 22.00
C ASP A 158 -7.27 8.42 21.38
N GLU A 159 -7.47 8.05 20.11
CA GLU A 159 -6.60 7.10 19.42
C GLU A 159 -5.16 7.62 19.28
N GLN A 160 -4.97 8.93 19.11
CA GLN A 160 -3.63 9.51 18.96
C GLN A 160 -2.90 9.48 20.29
N GLU A 161 -3.53 9.96 21.36
CA GLU A 161 -2.96 9.96 22.70
C GLU A 161 -2.69 8.54 23.19
N ALA A 162 -3.55 7.59 22.84
CA ALA A 162 -3.33 6.16 23.11
C ALA A 162 -2.03 5.63 22.49
N MET A 163 -1.73 6.02 21.26
CA MET A 163 -0.49 5.61 20.56
C MET A 163 0.75 6.33 21.09
N PHE A 164 0.63 7.59 21.51
CA PHE A 164 1.70 8.31 22.20
C PHE A 164 2.01 7.69 23.56
N ALA A 165 1.00 7.42 24.38
CA ALA A 165 1.15 6.83 25.71
C ALA A 165 1.77 5.42 25.68
N ARG A 166 1.50 4.65 24.61
CA ARG A 166 2.10 3.33 24.38
C ARG A 166 3.48 3.39 23.71
N GLY A 167 3.97 4.61 23.45
CA GLY A 167 5.27 4.86 22.86
C GLY A 167 5.41 4.26 21.47
N TRP A 168 4.38 4.29 20.63
CA TRP A 168 4.45 3.86 19.21
C TRP A 168 4.91 4.98 18.28
N SER A 169 4.69 6.23 18.68
CA SER A 169 5.06 7.42 17.92
C SER A 169 6.55 7.76 18.03
N ASP A 170 7.07 8.29 16.93
CA ASP A 170 8.38 8.94 16.77
C ASP A 170 8.37 10.42 17.20
N GLY A 171 7.30 10.88 17.87
CA GLY A 171 7.09 12.27 18.26
C GLY A 171 6.13 13.03 17.32
N LEU A 172 5.74 12.43 16.19
CA LEU A 172 4.76 12.99 15.26
C LEU A 172 3.42 12.22 15.33
N PRO A 173 2.29 12.84 14.94
CA PRO A 173 1.01 12.13 14.87
C PRO A 173 1.10 10.88 13.98
N LEU A 174 0.37 9.83 14.35
CA LEU A 174 0.29 8.59 13.59
C LEU A 174 -1.09 8.46 12.95
N THR A 175 -1.21 7.67 11.89
CA THR A 175 -2.54 7.22 11.45
C THR A 175 -2.90 5.94 12.20
N PRO A 176 -4.03 5.90 12.93
CA PRO A 176 -4.43 4.69 13.67
C PRO A 176 -4.55 3.48 12.72
N PRO A 177 -3.79 2.39 12.96
CA PRO A 177 -3.74 1.25 12.05
C PRO A 177 -4.93 0.30 12.28
N THR A 178 -6.13 0.76 11.98
CA THR A 178 -7.36 -0.06 12.06
C THR A 178 -7.28 -1.23 11.09
N GLU A 179 -8.01 -2.32 11.38
CA GLU A 179 -8.04 -3.51 10.50
C GLU A 179 -8.39 -3.16 9.05
N GLU A 180 -9.36 -2.26 8.84
CA GLU A 180 -9.73 -1.80 7.49
C GLU A 180 -8.59 -1.09 6.76
N ARG A 181 -7.79 -0.29 7.47
CA ARG A 181 -6.65 0.42 6.88
C ARG A 181 -5.49 -0.53 6.59
N VAL A 182 -5.28 -1.52 7.46
CA VAL A 182 -4.24 -2.54 7.28
C VAL A 182 -4.59 -3.47 6.12
N LEU A 183 -5.85 -3.92 6.00
CA LEU A 183 -6.31 -4.71 4.86
C LEU A 183 -6.10 -3.96 3.53
N ARG A 184 -6.52 -2.69 3.46
CA ARG A 184 -6.25 -1.85 2.28
C ARG A 184 -4.78 -1.67 1.98
N MET A 185 -3.94 -1.52 3.01
CA MET A 185 -2.50 -1.39 2.84
C MET A 185 -1.92 -2.66 2.20
N LEU A 186 -2.40 -3.83 2.62
CA LEU A 186 -1.95 -5.13 2.10
C LEU A 186 -2.33 -5.35 0.62
N ASP A 187 -3.39 -4.72 0.11
CA ASP A 187 -3.71 -4.76 -1.33
C ASP A 187 -2.61 -4.13 -2.21
N GLY A 188 -1.67 -3.37 -1.61
CA GLY A 188 -0.49 -2.83 -2.27
C GLY A 188 0.58 -3.86 -2.63
N THR A 189 0.44 -5.12 -2.20
CA THR A 189 1.42 -6.19 -2.45
C THR A 189 0.73 -7.53 -2.74
N ALA A 190 1.41 -8.39 -3.49
CA ALA A 190 1.01 -9.79 -3.69
C ALA A 190 1.64 -10.73 -2.65
N ARG A 191 2.45 -10.22 -1.73
CA ARG A 191 3.14 -11.02 -0.71
C ARG A 191 2.16 -11.43 0.40
N GLU A 192 2.37 -12.63 0.94
CA GLU A 192 1.52 -13.18 1.98
C GLU A 192 1.66 -12.38 3.28
N PRO A 193 0.57 -11.99 3.97
CA PRO A 193 0.65 -11.16 5.18
C PRO A 193 1.53 -11.73 6.29
N GLN A 194 1.67 -13.07 6.35
CA GLN A 194 2.45 -13.78 7.37
C GLN A 194 3.88 -14.12 6.92
N GLU A 195 4.27 -13.77 5.69
CA GLU A 195 5.64 -13.89 5.23
C GLU A 195 6.56 -13.04 6.10
N VAL A 196 7.64 -13.63 6.61
CA VAL A 196 8.65 -12.97 7.44
C VAL A 196 9.82 -12.56 6.56
N LEU A 197 10.12 -11.27 6.49
CA LEU A 197 11.24 -10.75 5.69
C LEU A 197 12.58 -10.82 6.41
N GLY A 198 12.55 -10.93 7.74
CA GLY A 198 13.73 -11.01 8.57
C GLY A 198 13.42 -10.67 10.02
N LEU A 199 14.48 -10.63 10.84
CA LEU A 199 14.41 -10.26 12.25
C LEU A 199 14.92 -8.84 12.41
N VAL A 200 14.09 -7.95 12.95
CA VAL A 200 14.46 -6.53 13.05
C VAL A 200 15.32 -6.31 14.30
N PRO A 201 16.59 -5.90 14.17
CA PRO A 201 17.40 -5.58 15.34
C PRO A 201 16.90 -4.30 16.02
N PRO A 202 17.22 -4.10 17.31
CA PRO A 202 17.95 -5.01 18.21
C PRO A 202 17.14 -6.16 18.82
N ALA A 203 15.82 -6.04 18.93
CA ALA A 203 14.99 -7.05 19.61
C ALA A 203 14.87 -8.37 18.84
N LEU A 204 15.22 -8.36 17.55
CA LEU A 204 15.14 -9.51 16.65
C LEU A 204 13.73 -10.08 16.53
N ASN A 205 12.72 -9.21 16.67
CA ASN A 205 11.34 -9.59 16.44
C ASN A 205 11.11 -9.84 14.93
N PRO A 206 10.30 -10.84 14.56
CA PRO A 206 10.02 -11.13 13.15
C PRO A 206 9.20 -10.01 12.52
N ALA A 207 9.72 -9.46 11.42
CA ALA A 207 9.05 -8.50 10.54
C ALA A 207 8.20 -9.26 9.51
N THR A 208 6.95 -9.50 9.85
CA THR A 208 5.96 -9.99 8.87
C THR A 208 5.48 -8.86 7.97
N VAL A 209 5.03 -9.19 6.76
CA VAL A 209 4.40 -8.22 5.83
C VAL A 209 3.25 -7.47 6.52
N GLU A 210 2.43 -8.16 7.32
CA GLU A 210 1.36 -7.55 8.13
C GLU A 210 1.88 -6.48 9.10
N LYS A 211 2.94 -6.79 9.88
CA LYS A 211 3.51 -5.82 10.83
C LYS A 211 4.14 -4.63 10.12
N ILE A 212 4.74 -4.84 8.95
CA ILE A 212 5.28 -3.77 8.13
C ILE A 212 4.14 -2.89 7.59
N ALA A 213 3.05 -3.49 7.12
CA ALA A 213 1.85 -2.78 6.68
C ALA A 213 1.23 -1.94 7.81
N ILE A 214 1.18 -2.45 9.04
CA ILE A 214 0.73 -1.68 10.23
C ILE A 214 1.59 -0.42 10.42
N ASN A 215 2.92 -0.53 10.34
CA ASN A 215 3.82 0.62 10.46
C ASN A 215 3.72 1.58 9.27
N ALA A 216 3.51 1.06 8.05
CA ALA A 216 3.27 1.87 6.87
C ALA A 216 1.96 2.67 6.98
N VAL A 217 0.88 2.07 7.52
CA VAL A 217 -0.35 2.81 7.82
C VAL A 217 -0.05 3.92 8.82
N MET A 218 0.60 3.62 9.94
CA MET A 218 0.96 4.61 10.95
C MET A 218 1.76 5.79 10.40
N ALA A 219 2.69 5.53 9.47
CA ALA A 219 3.48 6.56 8.78
C ALA A 219 2.67 7.41 7.78
N GLY A 220 1.44 7.00 7.44
CA GLY A 220 0.60 7.66 6.45
C GLY A 220 0.91 7.24 5.01
N CYS A 221 1.48 6.06 4.78
CA CYS A 221 1.66 5.51 3.44
C CYS A 221 0.32 5.30 2.71
N LYS A 222 0.36 5.26 1.38
CA LYS A 222 -0.69 4.65 0.56
C LYS A 222 -0.31 3.19 0.24
N PRO A 223 -1.26 2.32 -0.12
CA PRO A 223 -0.98 0.93 -0.48
C PRO A 223 0.11 0.80 -1.55
N GLU A 224 0.10 1.67 -2.57
CA GLU A 224 1.08 1.61 -3.66
C GLU A 224 2.52 1.88 -3.22
N TYR A 225 2.72 2.40 -2.00
CA TYR A 225 4.05 2.67 -1.42
C TYR A 225 4.61 1.43 -0.72
N LEU A 226 3.74 0.48 -0.31
CA LEU A 226 4.12 -0.69 0.47
C LEU A 226 5.24 -1.50 -0.19
N PRO A 227 5.25 -1.76 -1.52
CA PRO A 227 6.36 -2.48 -2.15
C PRO A 227 7.73 -1.82 -1.93
N VAL A 228 7.81 -0.49 -1.88
CA VAL A 228 9.06 0.23 -1.62
C VAL A 228 9.45 0.13 -0.14
N VAL A 229 8.48 0.20 0.78
CA VAL A 229 8.73 0.01 2.21
C VAL A 229 9.24 -1.41 2.48
N LEU A 230 8.61 -2.41 1.88
CA LEU A 230 9.01 -3.81 1.96
C LEU A 230 10.45 -4.01 1.47
N ALA A 231 10.79 -3.50 0.28
CA ALA A 231 12.14 -3.56 -0.25
C ALA A 231 13.17 -2.82 0.62
N ALA A 232 12.79 -1.68 1.20
CA ALA A 232 13.66 -0.94 2.11
C ALA A 232 13.90 -1.70 3.43
N VAL A 233 12.88 -2.39 3.96
CA VAL A 233 13.03 -3.26 5.13
C VAL A 233 13.97 -4.42 4.80
N GLU A 234 13.78 -5.11 3.68
CA GLU A 234 14.69 -6.18 3.24
C GLU A 234 16.13 -5.67 3.13
N ALA A 235 16.33 -4.50 2.52
CA ALA A 235 17.65 -3.91 2.34
C ALA A 235 18.35 -3.54 3.65
N VAL A 236 17.65 -3.03 4.67
CA VAL A 236 18.28 -2.74 5.98
C VAL A 236 18.46 -3.99 6.85
N LEU A 237 17.72 -5.07 6.57
CA LEU A 237 17.89 -6.35 7.26
C LEU A 237 18.98 -7.22 6.64
N ASP A 238 19.52 -6.84 5.48
CA ASP A 238 20.71 -7.45 4.92
C ASP A 238 21.91 -7.29 5.88
N GLU A 239 22.66 -8.38 6.07
CA GLU A 239 23.79 -8.41 7.00
C GLU A 239 24.86 -7.37 6.65
N GLY A 240 25.04 -7.08 5.36
CA GLY A 240 26.00 -6.10 4.87
C GLY A 240 25.66 -4.65 5.25
N PHE A 241 24.39 -4.35 5.53
CA PHE A 241 23.98 -3.02 6.03
C PHE A 241 24.24 -2.86 7.53
N ALA A 242 24.24 -3.95 8.29
CA ALA A 242 24.51 -3.98 9.73
C ALA A 242 23.65 -3.00 10.58
N MET A 243 22.32 -3.02 10.40
CA MET A 243 21.38 -2.11 11.09
C MET A 243 21.53 -2.07 12.62
N HIS A 244 21.90 -3.18 13.27
CA HIS A 244 22.20 -3.18 14.71
C HIS A 244 23.33 -2.19 15.06
N GLY A 245 24.41 -2.19 14.27
CA GLY A 245 25.52 -1.25 14.46
C GLY A 245 25.10 0.21 14.23
N VAL A 246 24.20 0.45 13.26
CA VAL A 246 23.63 1.77 12.99
C VAL A 246 22.82 2.31 14.18
N LEU A 247 22.18 1.44 14.98
CA LEU A 247 21.47 1.85 16.21
C LEU A 247 22.39 1.95 17.42
N ALA A 248 23.32 1.02 17.57
CA ALA A 248 24.19 0.91 18.75
C ALA A 248 25.33 1.95 18.78
N THR A 249 25.62 2.59 17.63
CA THR A 249 26.65 3.63 17.56
C THR A 249 26.25 4.90 18.31
N THR A 250 27.23 5.56 18.93
CA THR A 250 27.02 6.89 19.53
C THR A 250 26.93 8.00 18.50
N MET A 251 27.29 7.70 17.25
CA MET A 251 27.11 8.60 16.12
C MET A 251 25.64 8.73 15.74
N PHE A 252 25.25 9.87 15.21
CA PHE A 252 23.86 10.18 14.88
C PHE A 252 23.45 9.65 13.50
N VAL A 253 23.73 8.37 13.20
CA VAL A 253 23.46 7.72 11.90
C VAL A 253 22.02 7.22 11.81
N GLY A 254 21.46 7.18 10.61
CA GLY A 254 20.22 6.49 10.29
C GLY A 254 20.19 6.01 8.83
N PRO A 255 19.22 5.16 8.45
CA PRO A 255 19.05 4.73 7.07
C PRO A 255 18.62 5.89 6.18
N VAL A 256 19.37 6.09 5.10
CA VAL A 256 19.03 6.94 3.95
C VAL A 256 18.58 6.02 2.82
N VAL A 257 17.38 6.24 2.31
CA VAL A 257 16.73 5.41 1.29
C VAL A 257 16.76 6.15 -0.05
N ILE A 258 17.39 5.55 -1.05
CA ILE A 258 17.42 6.05 -2.42
C ILE A 258 16.59 5.10 -3.28
N VAL A 259 15.55 5.63 -3.92
CA VAL A 259 14.66 4.86 -4.77
C VAL A 259 15.00 5.14 -6.23
N ASN A 260 14.97 4.09 -7.04
CA ASN A 260 15.26 4.07 -8.48
C ASN A 260 14.15 3.40 -9.30
N GLY A 261 14.13 3.67 -10.60
CA GLY A 261 13.30 3.02 -11.60
C GLY A 261 11.84 3.48 -11.66
N PRO A 262 10.98 2.79 -12.44
CA PRO A 262 9.64 3.25 -12.78
C PRO A 262 8.69 3.45 -11.59
N ILE A 263 8.93 2.79 -10.45
CA ILE A 263 8.10 2.95 -9.25
C ILE A 263 8.06 4.41 -8.78
N ARG A 264 9.17 5.15 -8.88
CA ARG A 264 9.28 6.55 -8.47
C ARG A 264 8.16 7.39 -9.10
N ARG A 265 7.99 7.24 -10.43
CA ARG A 265 6.96 7.93 -11.20
C ARG A 265 5.55 7.40 -10.90
N ARG A 266 5.38 6.08 -10.83
CA ARG A 266 4.07 5.44 -10.56
C ARG A 266 3.45 5.89 -9.24
N ILE A 267 4.27 6.07 -8.20
CA ILE A 267 3.79 6.45 -6.87
C ILE A 267 3.91 7.95 -6.58
N GLY A 268 4.39 8.72 -7.56
CA GLY A 268 4.52 10.17 -7.48
C GLY A 268 5.59 10.66 -6.51
N MET A 269 6.72 9.96 -6.39
CA MET A 269 7.89 10.45 -5.65
C MET A 269 8.45 11.72 -6.27
N ASN A 270 8.99 12.61 -5.42
CA ASN A 270 9.72 13.79 -5.89
C ASN A 270 11.21 13.47 -6.06
N ALA A 271 11.75 13.79 -7.23
CA ALA A 271 13.18 13.73 -7.54
C ALA A 271 13.75 15.10 -7.98
N LYS A 272 12.97 16.18 -7.88
CA LYS A 272 13.29 17.49 -8.45
C LYS A 272 13.59 18.53 -7.35
N GLY A 273 13.15 19.78 -7.53
CA GLY A 273 13.32 20.84 -6.54
C GLY A 273 12.87 20.38 -5.15
N ASN A 274 13.68 20.70 -4.13
CA ASN A 274 13.48 20.26 -2.74
C ASN A 274 13.36 18.72 -2.57
N ALA A 275 14.04 17.91 -3.40
CA ALA A 275 13.95 16.43 -3.36
C ALA A 275 14.22 15.81 -1.98
N LEU A 276 15.13 16.40 -1.20
CA LEU A 276 15.53 15.93 0.14
C LEU A 276 14.68 16.56 1.27
N GLY A 277 13.78 17.48 0.93
CA GLY A 277 12.98 18.25 1.89
C GLY A 277 11.52 17.78 1.97
N GLN A 278 10.70 18.62 2.61
CA GLN A 278 9.27 18.39 2.78
C GLN A 278 8.46 18.58 1.49
N GLY A 279 7.21 18.10 1.51
CA GLY A 279 6.19 18.44 0.51
C GLY A 279 5.75 17.27 -0.38
N ASN A 280 6.45 16.13 -0.35
CA ASN A 280 6.04 14.94 -1.08
C ASN A 280 5.69 13.78 -0.13
N ARG A 281 4.42 13.33 -0.18
CA ARG A 281 3.91 12.28 0.72
C ARG A 281 4.66 10.95 0.55
N ALA A 282 5.00 10.54 -0.68
CA ALA A 282 5.68 9.26 -0.91
C ALA A 282 7.08 9.28 -0.27
N ASN A 283 7.89 10.31 -0.57
CA ASN A 283 9.23 10.48 0.02
C ASN A 283 9.16 10.46 1.57
N SER A 284 8.31 11.30 2.17
CA SER A 284 8.23 11.41 3.63
C SER A 284 7.67 10.14 4.30
N ALA A 285 6.57 9.58 3.77
CA ALA A 285 5.90 8.45 4.42
C ALA A 285 6.72 7.16 4.30
N ILE A 286 7.41 6.90 3.17
CA ILE A 286 8.25 5.71 3.00
C ILE A 286 9.43 5.73 3.98
N GLY A 287 10.15 6.85 4.05
CA GLY A 287 11.27 6.99 4.98
C GLY A 287 10.82 6.84 6.44
N ARG A 288 9.68 7.44 6.79
CA ARG A 288 9.10 7.33 8.14
C ARG A 288 8.60 5.92 8.45
N ALA A 289 8.00 5.21 7.49
CA ALA A 289 7.54 3.84 7.67
C ALA A 289 8.70 2.89 8.02
N LEU A 290 9.84 3.02 7.34
CA LEU A 290 11.05 2.26 7.67
C LEU A 290 11.51 2.54 9.11
N GLN A 291 11.54 3.79 9.52
CA GLN A 291 11.92 4.16 10.90
C GLN A 291 10.93 3.62 11.93
N LEU A 292 9.62 3.67 11.67
CA LEU A 292 8.62 3.06 12.55
C LEU A 292 8.77 1.54 12.62
N VAL A 293 9.12 0.85 11.53
CA VAL A 293 9.44 -0.60 11.56
C VAL A 293 10.62 -0.87 12.50
N ILE A 294 11.73 -0.15 12.33
CA ILE A 294 12.92 -0.29 13.18
C ILE A 294 12.56 -0.01 14.66
N ARG A 295 11.77 1.04 14.89
CA ARG A 295 11.38 1.49 16.23
C ARG A 295 10.38 0.56 16.92
N ASN A 296 9.34 0.10 16.23
CA ASN A 296 8.20 -0.61 16.82
C ASN A 296 8.35 -2.14 16.75
N ILE A 297 8.98 -2.67 15.69
CA ILE A 297 9.29 -4.10 15.58
C ILE A 297 10.66 -4.35 16.22
N GLY A 298 11.67 -3.57 15.84
CA GLY A 298 13.04 -3.75 16.34
C GLY A 298 13.27 -3.26 17.76
N GLU A 299 12.38 -2.40 18.29
CA GLU A 299 12.58 -1.71 19.58
C GLU A 299 13.80 -0.77 19.60
N GLY A 300 14.20 -0.26 18.43
CA GLY A 300 15.29 0.71 18.29
C GLY A 300 14.93 2.13 18.74
N ARG A 301 14.44 2.31 19.97
CA ARG A 301 13.99 3.61 20.48
C ARG A 301 15.16 4.48 21.02
N PRO A 302 15.10 5.82 20.86
CA PRO A 302 16.05 6.75 21.51
C PRO A 302 16.11 6.56 23.02
N GLN A 303 17.31 6.74 23.61
CA GLN A 303 17.60 6.58 25.05
C GLN A 303 17.46 5.14 25.59
N GLU A 304 16.80 4.27 24.83
CA GLU A 304 16.91 2.83 24.89
C GLU A 304 17.99 2.41 23.89
N VAL A 305 17.75 1.47 22.98
CA VAL A 305 18.83 0.86 22.21
C VAL A 305 19.46 1.78 21.15
N ASP A 306 18.77 2.83 20.70
CA ASP A 306 19.41 3.87 19.88
C ASP A 306 20.33 4.74 20.76
N ARG A 307 21.64 4.64 20.50
CA ARG A 307 22.71 5.26 21.31
C ARG A 307 23.24 6.56 20.76
N ALA A 308 22.65 7.10 19.69
CA ALA A 308 23.06 8.38 19.13
C ALA A 308 23.11 9.48 20.21
N THR A 309 24.26 10.16 20.35
CA THR A 309 24.43 11.19 21.40
C THR A 309 23.59 12.44 21.15
N LEU A 310 23.44 12.86 19.89
CA LEU A 310 22.63 14.03 19.50
C LEU A 310 21.42 13.69 18.62
N GLY A 311 21.50 12.60 17.85
CA GLY A 311 20.53 12.30 16.80
C GLY A 311 20.67 13.20 15.56
N ASN A 312 19.85 12.95 14.53
CA ASN A 312 19.77 13.78 13.32
C ASN A 312 18.33 13.80 12.78
N PRO A 313 17.89 14.88 12.10
CA PRO A 313 16.51 14.96 11.58
C PRO A 313 16.11 13.81 10.64
N GLY A 314 17.06 13.24 9.90
CA GLY A 314 16.84 12.09 9.02
C GLY A 314 16.48 10.79 9.77
N LYS A 315 16.64 10.72 11.10
CA LYS A 315 16.13 9.59 11.90
C LYS A 315 14.61 9.57 12.02
N LEU A 316 13.90 10.65 11.65
CA LEU A 316 12.44 10.62 11.46
C LEU A 316 12.04 9.94 10.15
N GLY A 317 12.92 9.97 9.15
CA GLY A 317 12.71 9.41 7.82
C GLY A 317 13.53 10.17 6.78
N TYR A 318 14.34 9.44 6.01
CA TYR A 318 15.18 10.02 4.96
C TYR A 318 15.06 9.16 3.70
N CYS A 319 14.13 9.52 2.81
CA CYS A 319 13.87 8.78 1.58
C CYS A 319 13.64 9.75 0.42
N PHE A 320 14.31 9.50 -0.71
CA PHE A 320 14.16 10.29 -1.92
C PHE A 320 14.37 9.44 -3.17
N ALA A 321 13.93 9.99 -4.30
CA ALA A 321 14.09 9.42 -5.62
C ALA A 321 15.27 10.08 -6.34
N GLU A 322 16.11 9.30 -7.03
CA GLU A 322 17.12 9.85 -7.96
C GLU A 322 16.42 10.42 -9.21
N ASP A 323 16.95 11.47 -9.85
CA ASP A 323 16.42 12.01 -11.12
C ASP A 323 17.07 11.31 -12.32
N GLU A 324 16.53 10.16 -12.73
CA GLU A 324 17.09 9.37 -13.84
C GLU A 324 16.85 10.02 -15.21
N GLU A 325 15.76 10.77 -15.37
CA GLU A 325 15.37 11.37 -16.65
C GLU A 325 16.04 12.73 -16.88
N GLY A 326 16.39 13.46 -15.81
CA GLY A 326 17.07 14.74 -15.87
C GLY A 326 18.60 14.65 -15.84
N SER A 327 19.16 13.48 -15.55
CA SER A 327 20.60 13.27 -15.40
C SER A 327 21.27 12.77 -16.69
N CYS A 328 22.53 13.15 -16.92
CA CYS A 328 23.39 12.57 -17.95
C CYS A 328 24.22 11.37 -17.47
N TRP A 329 24.12 11.02 -16.20
CA TRP A 329 24.80 9.86 -15.64
C TRP A 329 23.88 8.65 -15.58
N GLU A 330 24.49 7.47 -15.53
CA GLU A 330 23.74 6.26 -15.29
C GLU A 330 23.11 6.33 -13.89
N PRO A 331 21.83 5.92 -13.75
CA PRO A 331 21.19 5.75 -12.45
C PRO A 331 22.02 4.90 -11.48
N LEU A 332 22.02 5.27 -10.20
CA LEU A 332 22.68 4.53 -9.12
C LEU A 332 22.30 3.04 -9.12
N SER A 333 21.05 2.71 -9.45
CA SER A 333 20.62 1.31 -9.55
C SER A 333 21.40 0.51 -10.61
N ILE A 334 21.70 1.11 -11.77
CA ILE A 334 22.47 0.47 -12.84
C ILE A 334 23.93 0.30 -12.41
N GLU A 335 24.52 1.30 -11.76
CA GLU A 335 25.88 1.21 -11.18
C GLU A 335 25.99 0.10 -10.12
N ARG A 336 24.88 -0.21 -9.44
CA ARG A 336 24.76 -1.32 -8.47
C ARG A 336 24.39 -2.65 -9.13
N GLY A 337 24.41 -2.74 -10.46
CA GLY A 337 24.18 -3.97 -11.21
C GLY A 337 22.71 -4.32 -11.47
N ILE A 338 21.78 -3.40 -11.20
CA ILE A 338 20.36 -3.61 -11.50
C ILE A 338 20.09 -3.28 -12.96
N LYS A 339 19.28 -4.13 -13.62
CA LYS A 339 18.93 -3.94 -15.03
C LYS A 339 18.14 -2.63 -15.24
N PRO A 340 18.35 -1.93 -16.37
CA PRO A 340 17.55 -0.76 -16.73
C PRO A 340 16.05 -1.06 -16.72
N GLY A 341 15.25 -0.13 -16.20
CA GLY A 341 13.78 -0.25 -16.13
C GLY A 341 13.27 -1.08 -14.94
N VAL A 342 14.15 -1.67 -14.12
CA VAL A 342 13.77 -2.33 -12.87
C VAL A 342 13.74 -1.29 -11.73
N SER A 343 12.71 -1.36 -10.88
CA SER A 343 12.66 -0.52 -9.68
C SER A 343 13.53 -1.10 -8.58
N ALA A 344 14.29 -0.26 -7.89
CA ALA A 344 15.23 -0.67 -6.87
C ALA A 344 15.26 0.30 -5.69
N VAL A 345 15.73 -0.20 -4.55
CA VAL A 345 16.00 0.58 -3.35
C VAL A 345 17.45 0.36 -2.96
N THR A 346 18.20 1.45 -2.77
CA THR A 346 19.52 1.45 -2.13
C THR A 346 19.38 2.06 -0.75
N VAL A 347 20.03 1.45 0.25
CA VAL A 347 20.11 2.00 1.61
C VAL A 347 21.55 2.38 1.94
N PHE A 348 21.72 3.51 2.61
CA PHE A 348 23.02 4.02 3.06
C PHE A 348 22.93 4.44 4.53
N ALA A 349 23.89 4.03 5.35
CA ALA A 349 23.98 4.44 6.74
C ALA A 349 24.60 5.86 6.79
N GLY A 350 23.74 6.87 6.85
CA GLY A 350 24.15 8.27 6.71
C GLY A 350 23.61 9.16 7.83
N PHE A 351 24.16 10.37 7.90
CA PHE A 351 23.69 11.40 8.80
C PHE A 351 23.91 12.79 8.21
N GLY A 352 23.07 13.73 8.66
CA GLY A 352 23.20 15.12 8.30
C GLY A 352 22.92 15.40 6.83
N LEU A 353 22.90 16.69 6.51
CA LEU A 353 22.87 17.21 5.15
C LEU A 353 23.82 18.40 5.14
N GLN A 354 25.02 18.21 4.58
CA GLN A 354 25.99 19.28 4.41
C GLN A 354 25.92 19.79 2.97
N GLY A 355 25.43 21.02 2.80
CA GLY A 355 25.41 21.67 1.49
C GLY A 355 26.82 22.01 1.01
N VAL A 356 27.10 21.71 -0.25
CA VAL A 356 28.26 22.22 -0.99
C VAL A 356 27.80 23.44 -1.79
N VAL A 357 28.06 24.64 -1.27
CA VAL A 357 27.68 25.90 -1.94
C VAL A 357 28.87 26.39 -2.76
N ASP A 358 28.92 26.01 -4.03
CA ASP A 358 29.88 26.53 -5.00
C ASP A 358 29.14 27.20 -6.17
N GLN A 359 29.21 28.53 -6.19
CA GLN A 359 28.65 29.39 -7.24
C GLN A 359 29.74 30.01 -8.13
N LYS A 360 31.01 29.65 -7.89
CA LYS A 360 32.18 30.29 -8.52
C LYS A 360 32.91 29.38 -9.50
N SER A 361 32.89 28.07 -9.29
CA SER A 361 33.46 27.12 -10.24
C SER A 361 32.77 27.24 -11.60
N ARG A 362 33.59 27.22 -12.67
CA ARG A 362 33.14 27.29 -14.08
C ARG A 362 33.68 26.14 -14.92
N THR A 363 34.50 25.27 -14.33
CA THR A 363 35.02 24.07 -14.97
C THR A 363 34.75 22.86 -14.07
N PRO A 364 34.58 21.66 -14.65
CA PRO A 364 34.33 20.45 -13.86
C PRO A 364 35.48 20.13 -12.90
N GLU A 365 36.74 20.41 -13.25
CA GLU A 365 37.89 20.18 -12.36
C GLU A 365 37.84 21.08 -11.12
N SER A 366 37.44 22.35 -11.30
CA SER A 366 37.28 23.28 -10.18
C SER A 366 36.16 22.80 -9.26
N LEU A 367 35.01 22.44 -9.82
CA LEU A 367 33.85 21.99 -9.06
C LEU A 367 34.10 20.66 -8.34
N ALA A 368 34.72 19.69 -9.01
CA ALA A 368 35.12 18.41 -8.41
C ALA A 368 36.08 18.63 -7.23
N ARG A 369 37.08 19.52 -7.37
CA ARG A 369 37.97 19.88 -6.25
C ARG A 369 37.23 20.53 -5.10
N SER A 370 36.26 21.40 -5.36
CA SER A 370 35.41 21.99 -4.31
C SER A 370 34.62 20.92 -3.58
N MET A 371 33.96 20.01 -4.30
CA MET A 371 33.22 18.88 -3.71
C MET A 371 34.14 18.00 -2.86
N ALA A 372 35.30 17.60 -3.39
CA ALA A 372 36.29 16.82 -2.65
C ALA A 372 36.80 17.52 -1.39
N ALA A 373 37.01 18.85 -1.45
CA ALA A 373 37.40 19.64 -0.28
C ALA A 373 36.28 19.67 0.78
N SER A 374 35.01 19.80 0.38
CA SER A 374 33.86 19.75 1.29
C SER A 374 33.68 18.39 1.96
N LEU A 375 33.94 17.28 1.24
CA LEU A 375 33.86 15.92 1.80
C LEU A 375 34.79 15.74 3.01
N LYS A 376 35.95 16.42 3.04
CA LYS A 376 36.90 16.36 4.17
C LYS A 376 36.30 16.89 5.49
N ALA A 377 35.26 17.71 5.41
CA ALA A 377 34.61 18.34 6.57
C ALA A 377 33.32 17.61 7.03
N ILE A 378 32.87 16.57 6.33
CA ILE A 378 31.64 15.83 6.69
C ILE A 378 31.80 15.07 8.02
N HIS A 379 33.03 14.64 8.31
CA HIS A 379 33.40 14.06 9.59
C HIS A 379 34.53 14.88 10.23
N SER A 380 35.03 14.44 11.37
CA SER A 380 36.30 14.91 11.91
C SER A 380 37.43 14.68 10.90
N VAL A 381 38.13 15.75 10.52
CA VAL A 381 39.32 15.71 9.66
C VAL A 381 40.40 14.76 10.18
N LYS A 382 40.44 14.50 11.50
CA LYS A 382 41.39 13.57 12.13
C LYS A 382 41.08 12.10 11.86
N LEU A 383 39.88 11.81 11.36
CA LEU A 383 39.44 10.47 11.00
C LEU A 383 39.49 10.24 9.50
N ALA A 384 39.92 11.19 8.67
CA ALA A 384 39.99 10.96 7.23
C ALA A 384 41.18 10.03 6.87
N PRO A 385 40.99 8.97 6.04
CA PRO A 385 39.71 8.41 5.58
C PRO A 385 39.16 7.35 6.56
N ALA A 386 37.90 7.48 7.01
CA ALA A 386 37.26 6.51 7.92
C ALA A 386 35.83 6.12 7.56
N CYS A 387 35.19 6.80 6.59
CA CYS A 387 33.80 6.53 6.25
C CYS A 387 33.54 6.78 4.76
N ASP A 388 32.60 6.01 4.22
CA ASP A 388 32.01 6.28 2.92
C ASP A 388 31.17 7.57 2.97
N ALA A 389 30.98 8.20 1.81
CA ALA A 389 30.15 9.39 1.67
C ALA A 389 29.16 9.22 0.52
N LEU A 390 27.93 9.72 0.73
CA LEU A 390 26.93 9.86 -0.31
C LEU A 390 26.94 11.31 -0.82
N LEU A 391 27.25 11.49 -2.10
CA LEU A 391 27.17 12.79 -2.76
C LEU A 391 25.92 12.85 -3.65
N VAL A 392 25.00 13.76 -3.33
CA VAL A 392 23.83 14.05 -4.17
C VAL A 392 24.14 15.32 -4.98
N VAL A 393 24.35 15.17 -6.28
CA VAL A 393 24.71 16.28 -7.17
C VAL A 393 23.43 16.93 -7.71
N CYS A 394 23.29 18.24 -7.53
CA CYS A 394 22.12 18.98 -8.02
C CYS A 394 22.23 19.25 -9.54
N PRO A 395 21.10 19.51 -10.23
CA PRO A 395 21.11 19.72 -11.68
C PRO A 395 22.01 20.87 -12.16
N GLU A 396 22.20 21.92 -11.36
CA GLU A 396 23.09 23.04 -11.71
C GLU A 396 24.56 22.59 -11.76
N HIS A 397 25.01 21.87 -10.73
CA HIS A 397 26.37 21.33 -10.67
C HIS A 397 26.58 20.23 -11.70
N GLU A 398 25.60 19.34 -11.86
CA GLU A 398 25.63 18.30 -12.89
C GLU A 398 25.76 18.90 -14.30
N GLY A 399 25.08 20.03 -14.57
CA GLY A 399 25.18 20.75 -15.84
C GLY A 399 26.62 21.08 -16.24
N THR A 400 27.47 21.48 -15.27
CA THR A 400 28.89 21.76 -15.51
C THR A 400 29.66 20.52 -15.98
N PHE A 401 29.35 19.35 -15.40
CA PHE A 401 29.95 18.08 -15.80
C PHE A 401 29.42 17.60 -17.16
N ARG A 402 28.12 17.73 -17.38
CA ARG A 402 27.44 17.38 -18.63
C ARG A 402 28.00 18.15 -19.83
N GLU A 403 28.14 19.46 -19.71
CA GLU A 403 28.70 20.32 -20.77
C GLU A 403 30.14 19.96 -21.14
N ALA A 404 30.91 19.48 -20.16
CA ALA A 404 32.28 19.01 -20.37
C ALA A 404 32.38 17.52 -20.76
N GLY A 405 31.26 16.81 -20.90
CA GLY A 405 31.22 15.38 -21.21
C GLY A 405 31.83 14.48 -20.13
N TRP A 406 31.79 14.90 -18.86
CA TRP A 406 32.30 14.10 -17.75
C TRP A 406 31.32 12.99 -17.37
N SER A 407 31.81 11.75 -17.42
CA SER A 407 31.14 10.63 -16.79
C SER A 407 31.24 10.74 -15.26
N LYS A 408 30.35 10.06 -14.53
CA LYS A 408 30.44 9.97 -13.07
C LYS A 408 31.72 9.27 -12.62
N ALA A 409 32.21 8.29 -13.39
CA ALA A 409 33.50 7.64 -13.15
C ALA A 409 34.67 8.65 -13.16
N ARG A 410 34.66 9.59 -14.11
CA ARG A 410 35.67 10.67 -14.17
C ARG A 410 35.55 11.67 -13.02
N LEU A 411 34.37 11.85 -12.42
CA LEU A 411 34.21 12.65 -11.20
C LEU A 411 34.83 11.94 -9.97
N TYR A 412 34.89 10.60 -9.96
CA TYR A 412 35.52 9.85 -8.88
C TYR A 412 37.05 9.81 -8.95
N GLU A 413 37.64 9.89 -10.16
CA GLU A 413 39.08 10.01 -10.40
C GLU A 413 39.63 11.36 -9.92
#